data_AF-A0A942V6P6-F1
#
_entry.id   AF-A0A942V6P6-F1
#
_cell.length_a   1.000
_cell.length_b   1.000
_cell.length_c   1.000
_cell.angle_alpha   90.00
_cell.angle_beta   90.00
_cell.angle_gamma   90.00
#
_symmetry.space_group_name_H-M   'P 1'
#
loop_
_entity.id
_entity.type
_entity.pdbx_description
1 polymer ?
#
loop_
_entity_poly.entity_id
_entity_poly.type
_entity_poly.pdbx_seq_one_letter_code
_entity_poly.pdbx_strand_id
1 'polypeptide(L)'
;MSEPWPVYDIFSPILIGNYIRFETAAKCIANREAGNKDVPVAVKFKIAKEYYEQLSGSEYQAPLIGLSLSYDETDSILTVSAGDYFIGLYENKIMRDVALKQCEDCKIRYSKFIETLE
;
A
#
# COMPACT_ATOMS: atom_id res chain seq x y z
N MET A 1 29.37 -7.29 -2.83
CA MET A 1 28.06 -7.94 -2.68
C MET A 1 27.02 -6.92 -3.13
N SER A 2 26.38 -7.15 -4.27
CA SER A 2 25.28 -6.31 -4.74
C SER A 2 24.10 -6.53 -3.79
N GLU A 3 23.58 -5.48 -3.16
CA GLU A 3 22.38 -5.61 -2.35
C GLU A 3 21.27 -6.28 -3.19
N PRO A 4 20.63 -7.35 -2.71
CA PRO A 4 19.69 -8.14 -3.51
C PRO A 4 18.46 -7.33 -3.95
N TRP A 5 18.27 -6.14 -3.38
CA TRP A 5 17.17 -5.24 -3.65
C TRP A 5 17.67 -3.80 -3.70
N PRO A 6 18.12 -3.30 -4.86
CA PRO A 6 18.54 -1.90 -4.96
C PRO A 6 17.35 -1.01 -4.62
N VAL A 7 17.60 -0.02 -3.74
CA VAL A 7 16.66 1.07 -3.51
C VAL A 7 16.46 1.78 -4.85
N TYR A 8 15.21 1.94 -5.27
CA TYR A 8 14.94 2.65 -6.52
C TYR A 8 15.21 4.14 -6.32
N ASP A 9 15.96 4.73 -7.24
CA ASP A 9 16.20 6.17 -7.25
C ASP A 9 15.14 6.95 -8.04
N ILE A 10 14.23 6.25 -8.73
CA ILE A 10 13.19 6.84 -9.57
C ILE A 10 11.81 6.46 -9.02
N PHE A 11 10.96 7.47 -8.84
CA PHE A 11 9.57 7.28 -8.46
C PHE A 11 8.78 6.60 -9.58
N SER A 12 8.01 5.57 -9.25
CA SER A 12 7.17 4.84 -10.20
C SER A 12 5.75 4.68 -9.65
N PRO A 13 4.75 5.39 -10.20
CA PRO A 13 3.37 5.35 -9.69
C PRO A 13 2.79 3.94 -9.54
N ILE A 14 3.02 3.07 -10.53
CA ILE A 14 2.51 1.69 -10.51
C ILE A 14 3.15 0.85 -9.40
N LEU A 15 4.45 1.04 -9.15
CA LEU A 15 5.16 0.30 -8.12
C LEU A 15 4.77 0.78 -6.71
N ILE A 16 4.62 2.09 -6.53
CA ILE A 16 4.15 2.68 -5.28
C ILE A 16 2.69 2.30 -5.02
N GLY A 17 1.85 2.28 -6.05
CA GLY A 17 0.47 1.80 -5.94
C GLY A 17 0.40 0.32 -5.53
N ASN A 18 1.28 -0.53 -6.05
CA ASN A 18 1.38 -1.93 -5.61
C ASN A 18 1.82 -2.04 -4.15
N TYR A 19 2.78 -1.21 -3.71
CA TYR A 19 3.17 -1.20 -2.30
C TYR A 19 2.03 -0.81 -1.38
N ILE A 20 1.31 0.28 -1.68
CA ILE A 20 0.10 0.70 -0.96
C ILE A 20 -0.90 -0.43 -0.87
N ARG A 21 -1.13 -1.14 -1.98
CA ARG A 21 -2.01 -2.32 -2.04
C ARG A 21 -1.54 -3.42 -1.09
N PHE A 22 -0.27 -3.83 -1.15
CA PHE A 22 0.23 -4.93 -0.33
C PHE A 22 0.23 -4.60 1.16
N GLU A 23 0.62 -3.39 1.55
CA GLU A 23 0.57 -2.94 2.94
C GLU A 23 -0.87 -2.88 3.45
N THR A 24 -1.79 -2.32 2.65
CA THR A 24 -3.21 -2.27 3.02
C THR A 24 -3.78 -3.68 3.18
N ALA A 25 -3.47 -4.60 2.26
CA ALA A 25 -3.87 -6.00 2.37
C ALA A 25 -3.30 -6.67 3.62
N ALA A 26 -2.01 -6.49 3.91
CA ALA A 26 -1.36 -7.07 5.08
C ALA A 26 -2.02 -6.60 6.39
N LYS A 27 -2.32 -5.31 6.52
CA LYS A 27 -3.03 -4.75 7.69
C LYS A 27 -4.47 -5.27 7.80
N CYS A 28 -5.20 -5.38 6.69
CA CYS A 28 -6.54 -5.99 6.67
C CYS A 28 -6.50 -7.46 7.11
N ILE A 29 -5.53 -8.24 6.62
CA ILE A 29 -5.32 -9.64 7.01
C ILE A 29 -5.06 -9.72 8.51
N ALA A 30 -4.09 -8.95 9.02
CA ALA A 30 -3.75 -8.95 10.44
C ALA A 30 -4.94 -8.59 11.33
N ASN A 31 -5.74 -7.57 10.96
CA ASN A 31 -6.93 -7.18 11.70
C ASN A 31 -8.00 -8.28 11.72
N ARG A 32 -8.19 -8.98 10.59
CA ARG A 32 -9.11 -10.12 10.50
C ARG A 32 -8.66 -11.30 11.35
N GLU A 33 -7.35 -11.56 11.44
CA GLU A 33 -6.78 -12.61 12.28
C GLU A 33 -6.87 -12.29 13.78
N ALA A 34 -6.82 -11.01 14.13
CA ALA A 34 -7.10 -10.53 15.48
C ALA A 34 -8.59 -10.63 15.90
N GLY A 35 -9.47 -11.08 14.99
CA GLY A 35 -10.91 -11.25 15.25
C GLY A 35 -11.78 -10.04 14.88
N ASN A 36 -11.19 -8.95 14.38
CA ASN A 36 -11.88 -7.69 14.09
C ASN A 36 -12.43 -7.64 12.65
N LYS A 37 -13.17 -8.67 12.24
CA LYS A 37 -13.60 -8.86 10.84
C LYS A 37 -14.41 -7.70 10.24
N ASP A 38 -15.20 -7.03 11.07
CA ASP A 38 -16.13 -5.97 10.63
C ASP A 38 -15.60 -4.57 10.91
N VAL A 39 -14.34 -4.45 11.36
CA VAL A 39 -13.72 -3.16 11.65
C VAL A 39 -12.95 -2.70 10.41
N PRO A 40 -13.34 -1.57 9.78
CA PRO A 40 -12.58 -1.01 8.67
C PRO A 40 -11.15 -0.70 9.09
N VAL A 41 -10.19 -1.11 8.26
CA VAL A 41 -8.78 -0.79 8.46
C VAL A 41 -8.41 0.37 7.55
N ALA A 42 -7.94 1.45 8.16
CA ALA A 42 -7.33 2.56 7.45
C ALA A 42 -5.82 2.51 7.67
N VAL A 43 -5.05 2.50 6.58
CA VAL A 43 -3.59 2.55 6.60
C VAL A 43 -3.15 3.95 6.20
N LYS A 44 -2.22 4.52 6.95
CA LYS A 44 -1.70 5.86 6.70
C LYS A 44 -0.30 5.78 6.13
N PHE A 45 -0.02 6.63 5.16
CA PHE A 45 1.27 6.73 4.52
C PHE A 45 1.74 8.18 4.51
N LYS A 46 2.99 8.44 4.88
CA LYS A 46 3.65 9.71 4.60
C LYS A 46 4.13 9.69 3.15
N ILE A 47 3.66 10.63 2.34
CA ILE A 47 4.03 10.77 0.93
C ILE A 47 3.99 12.24 0.52
N ALA A 48 5.03 12.72 -0.16
CA ALA A 48 5.11 14.10 -0.64
C ALA A 48 4.01 14.38 -1.68
N LYS A 49 3.56 15.63 -1.76
CA LYS A 49 2.46 16.04 -2.63
C LYS A 49 2.73 15.71 -4.09
N GLU A 50 3.94 15.97 -4.56
CA GLU A 50 4.33 15.73 -5.97
C GLU A 50 4.26 14.25 -6.33
N TYR A 51 4.51 13.35 -5.37
CA TYR A 51 4.41 11.91 -5.56
C TYR A 51 2.98 11.42 -5.48
N TYR A 52 2.15 11.99 -4.61
CA TYR A 52 0.72 11.72 -4.58
C TYR A 52 0.04 12.18 -5.89
N GLU A 53 0.38 13.36 -6.39
CA GLU A 53 -0.14 13.87 -7.67
C GLU A 53 0.23 12.93 -8.83
N GLN A 54 1.48 12.46 -8.90
CA GLN A 54 1.90 11.47 -9.88
C GLN A 54 1.18 10.12 -9.75
N LEU A 55 0.90 9.68 -8.51
CA LEU A 55 0.12 8.48 -8.26
C LEU A 55 -1.33 8.64 -8.72
N SER A 56 -1.97 9.74 -8.35
CA SER A 56 -3.38 10.02 -8.65
C SER A 56 -3.63 10.31 -10.14
N GLY A 57 -2.68 10.95 -10.81
CA GLY A 57 -2.73 11.24 -12.24
C GLY A 57 -2.21 10.12 -13.15
N SER A 58 -1.75 8.99 -12.59
CA SER A 58 -1.22 7.88 -13.39
C SER A 58 -2.32 7.22 -14.22
N GLU A 59 -2.01 6.83 -15.47
CA GLU A 59 -2.90 5.99 -16.28
C GLU A 59 -3.01 4.56 -15.71
N TYR A 60 -2.05 4.15 -14.86
CA TYR A 60 -1.97 2.80 -14.28
C TYR A 60 -2.59 2.74 -12.89
N GLN A 61 -3.91 2.91 -12.81
CA GLN A 61 -4.68 2.87 -11.55
C GLN A 61 -5.01 1.45 -11.07
N ALA A 62 -4.69 0.41 -11.84
CA ALA A 62 -5.05 -0.98 -11.54
C ALA A 62 -4.68 -1.44 -10.10
N PRO A 63 -3.51 -1.09 -9.54
CA PRO A 63 -3.16 -1.46 -8.16
C PRO A 63 -4.11 -0.88 -7.12
N LEU A 64 -4.71 0.29 -7.38
CA LEU A 64 -5.55 1.04 -6.44
C LEU A 64 -7.03 0.64 -6.51
N ILE A 65 -7.42 -0.25 -7.44
CA ILE A 65 -8.80 -0.73 -7.55
C ILE A 65 -9.23 -1.41 -6.25
N GLY A 66 -10.38 -0.96 -5.73
CA GLY A 66 -10.96 -1.45 -4.47
C GLY A 66 -10.44 -0.74 -3.22
N LEU A 67 -9.55 0.27 -3.39
CA LEU A 67 -9.06 1.13 -2.33
C LEU A 67 -9.69 2.52 -2.44
N SER A 68 -9.97 3.14 -1.29
CA SER A 68 -10.35 4.55 -1.19
C SER A 68 -9.17 5.33 -0.65
N LEU A 69 -8.79 6.40 -1.35
CA LEU A 69 -7.63 7.23 -1.04
C LEU A 69 -8.10 8.62 -0.59
N SER A 70 -7.57 9.10 0.52
CA SER A 70 -7.80 10.46 1.04
C SER A 70 -6.45 11.08 1.41
N TYR A 71 -6.06 12.18 0.76
CA TYR A 71 -4.79 12.85 1.01
C TYR A 71 -4.97 14.14 1.79
N ASP A 72 -4.20 14.30 2.86
CA ASP A 72 -4.06 15.54 3.62
C ASP A 72 -2.77 16.24 3.17
N GLU A 73 -2.92 17.38 2.47
CA GLU A 73 -1.79 18.17 1.99
C GLU A 73 -0.99 18.83 3.12
N THR A 74 -1.64 19.17 4.24
CA THR A 74 -1.01 19.88 5.36
C THR A 74 0.04 19.00 6.02
N ASP A 75 -0.35 17.75 6.30
CA ASP A 75 0.50 16.78 6.95
C ASP A 75 1.23 15.86 5.96
N SER A 76 0.96 15.97 4.66
CA SER A 76 1.48 15.05 3.63
C SER A 76 1.15 13.58 3.93
N ILE A 77 -0.08 13.33 4.38
CA ILE A 77 -0.55 12.00 4.79
C ILE A 77 -1.60 11.48 3.81
N LEU A 78 -1.33 10.33 3.21
CA LEU A 78 -2.29 9.55 2.45
C LEU A 78 -2.94 8.51 3.37
N THR A 79 -4.24 8.63 3.59
CA THR A 79 -5.04 7.61 4.26
C THR A 79 -5.71 6.71 3.21
N VAL A 80 -5.56 5.40 3.38
CA VAL A 80 -6.07 4.39 2.46
C VAL A 80 -6.95 3.39 3.21
N SER A 81 -8.16 3.17 2.73
CA SER A 81 -9.07 2.15 3.27
C SER A 81 -9.49 1.16 2.19
N ALA A 82 -9.58 -0.10 2.55
CA ALA A 82 -10.04 -1.16 1.64
C ALA A 82 -11.56 -1.36 1.73
N GLY A 83 -12.19 -1.56 0.57
CA GLY A 83 -13.58 -2.05 0.51
C GLY A 83 -13.67 -3.58 0.55
N ASP A 84 -14.89 -4.10 0.75
CA ASP A 84 -15.15 -5.54 0.90
C ASP A 84 -14.64 -6.38 -0.28
N TYR A 85 -14.80 -5.88 -1.50
CA TYR A 85 -14.30 -6.54 -2.70
C TYR A 85 -12.79 -6.76 -2.65
N PHE A 86 -12.03 -5.76 -2.20
CA PHE A 86 -10.58 -5.85 -2.08
C PHE A 86 -10.19 -6.90 -1.05
N ILE A 87 -10.84 -6.90 0.12
CA ILE A 87 -10.56 -7.85 1.20
C ILE A 87 -10.85 -9.29 0.75
N GLY A 88 -11.93 -9.50 -0.01
CA GLY A 88 -12.30 -10.80 -0.57
C GLY A 88 -11.22 -11.43 -1.45
N LEU A 89 -10.43 -10.62 -2.19
CA LEU A 89 -9.33 -11.13 -3.04
C LEU A 89 -8.24 -11.84 -2.23
N TYR A 90 -8.06 -11.46 -0.96
CA TYR A 90 -7.03 -11.99 -0.06
C TYR A 90 -7.53 -13.12 0.83
N GLU A 91 -8.76 -13.61 0.63
CA GLU A 91 -9.20 -14.90 1.18
C GLU A 91 -8.47 -16.07 0.50
N ASN A 92 -8.01 -15.86 -0.73
CA ASN A 92 -7.16 -16.80 -1.43
C ASN A 92 -5.77 -16.86 -0.75
N LYS A 93 -5.38 -18.06 -0.31
CA LYS A 93 -4.10 -18.29 0.40
C LYS A 93 -2.87 -17.80 -0.38
N ILE A 94 -2.83 -17.99 -1.70
CA ILE A 94 -1.70 -17.56 -2.53
C ILE A 94 -1.61 -16.03 -2.54
N MET A 95 -2.73 -15.35 -2.76
CA MET A 95 -2.78 -13.88 -2.79
C MET A 95 -2.39 -13.29 -1.43
N ARG A 96 -2.84 -13.91 -0.35
CA ARG A 96 -2.45 -13.56 1.02
C ARG A 96 -0.94 -13.71 1.24
N ASP A 97 -0.36 -14.86 0.93
CA ASP A 97 1.07 -15.12 1.13
C ASP A 97 1.94 -14.17 0.31
N VAL A 98 1.51 -13.87 -0.93
CA VAL A 98 2.17 -12.87 -1.79
C VAL A 98 2.11 -11.48 -1.17
N ALA A 99 0.95 -11.03 -0.67
CA ALA A 99 0.82 -9.72 -0.05
C ALA A 99 1.74 -9.55 1.16
N LEU A 100 1.76 -10.54 2.06
CA LEU A 100 2.59 -10.50 3.27
C LEU A 100 4.08 -10.43 2.92
N LYS A 101 4.52 -11.21 1.93
CA LYS A 101 5.93 -11.19 1.50
C LYS A 101 6.30 -9.89 0.80
N GLN A 102 5.48 -9.44 -0.15
CA GLN A 102 5.75 -8.23 -0.92
C GLN A 102 5.69 -6.97 -0.07
N CYS A 103 4.86 -6.94 0.97
CA CYS A 103 4.80 -5.84 1.94
C CYS A 103 6.19 -5.55 2.55
N GLU A 104 6.86 -6.57 3.06
CA GLU A 104 8.20 -6.46 3.66
C GLU A 104 9.26 -6.07 2.63
N ASP A 105 9.28 -6.74 1.48
CA ASP A 105 10.27 -6.48 0.41
C ASP A 105 10.13 -5.05 -0.16
N CYS A 106 8.89 -4.56 -0.31
CA CYS A 106 8.60 -3.25 -0.86
C CYS A 106 8.86 -2.10 0.14
N LYS A 107 8.66 -2.32 1.45
CA LYS A 107 8.87 -1.30 2.48
C LYS A 107 10.30 -0.75 2.46
N ILE A 108 11.29 -1.63 2.37
CA ILE A 108 12.71 -1.22 2.26
C ILE A 108 12.94 -0.48 0.95
N ARG A 109 12.44 -1.06 -0.15
CA ARG A 109 12.70 -0.61 -1.52
C ARG A 109 12.14 0.78 -1.84
N TYR A 110 11.01 1.15 -1.26
CA TYR A 110 10.32 2.41 -1.55
C TYR A 110 10.37 3.44 -0.42
N SER A 111 11.13 3.16 0.64
CA SER A 111 11.31 4.02 1.82
C SER A 111 11.71 5.47 1.51
N LYS A 112 12.38 5.73 0.37
CA LYS A 112 12.71 7.10 -0.08
C LYS A 112 11.50 7.93 -0.52
N PHE A 113 10.39 7.29 -0.90
CA PHE A 113 9.24 7.92 -1.53
C PHE A 113 7.98 7.88 -0.67
N ILE A 114 7.82 6.82 0.12
CA ILE A 114 6.63 6.55 0.90
C ILE A 114 7.00 5.79 2.17
N GLU A 115 6.39 6.19 3.29
CA GLU A 115 6.57 5.56 4.59
C GLU A 115 5.20 5.20 5.18
N THR A 116 5.04 3.98 5.68
CA THR A 116 3.83 3.56 6.40
C THR A 116 3.87 4.10 7.83
N LEU A 117 2.81 4.77 8.27
CA LEU A 117 2.65 5.28 9.63
C LEU A 117 1.93 4.23 10.50
N GLU A 118 2.43 3.99 11.71
CA GLU A 118 1.83 3.08 12.71
C GLU A 118 0.65 3.71 13.48
#